data_AF-A0A171DHJ6-F1
#
_entry.id   AF-A0A171DHJ6-F1
#
_cell.length_a   1.000
_cell.length_b   1.000
_cell.length_c   1.000
_cell.angle_alpha   90.00
_cell.angle_beta   90.00
_cell.angle_gamma   90.00
#
_symmetry.space_group_name_H-M   'P 1'
#
loop_
_entity.id
_entity.type
_entity.pdbx_description
1 polymer ?
#
loop_
_entity_poly.entity_id
_entity_poly.type
_entity_poly.pdbx_seq_one_letter_code
_entity_poly.pdbx_strand_id
1 'polypeptide(L)'
;MTVRTGRWIVWAAIGWTSLYVVSKVHFALEGRLGVTGGPRVAPEEYLGYGPGQVALAQWGNAASGLIIILLLVLSLAPVRRRLWRRMLLVLLWVCTAMAAAGAVGMTGGALLSDRGGALFGAYCVVWAVLLGLAALAFQRRGRVPSAQEPE
;
A
#
# COMPACT_ATOMS: atom_id res chain seq x y z
N MET A 1 0.48 0.31 -22.58
CA MET A 1 -0.56 -0.03 -21.58
C MET A 1 -1.80 0.79 -21.90
N THR A 2 -2.92 0.14 -22.20
CA THR A 2 -4.16 0.87 -22.56
C THR A 2 -4.76 1.57 -21.34
N VAL A 3 -5.60 2.58 -21.56
CA VAL A 3 -6.33 3.28 -20.47
C VAL A 3 -7.14 2.28 -19.65
N ARG A 4 -7.78 1.30 -20.30
CA ARG A 4 -8.57 0.23 -19.68
C ARG A 4 -7.71 -0.67 -18.79
N THR A 5 -6.56 -1.14 -19.29
CA THR A 5 -5.60 -1.93 -18.49
C THR A 5 -5.13 -1.12 -17.28
N GLY A 6 -4.84 0.18 -17.47
CA GLY A 6 -4.42 1.06 -16.37
C GLY A 6 -5.46 1.19 -15.25
N ARG A 7 -6.76 1.25 -15.59
CA ARG A 7 -7.84 1.30 -14.58
C ARG A 7 -7.95 -0.03 -13.83
N TRP A 8 -7.84 -1.16 -14.52
CA TRP A 8 -7.89 -2.48 -13.89
C TRP A 8 -6.75 -2.69 -12.89
N ILE A 9 -5.54 -2.22 -13.20
CA ILE A 9 -4.42 -2.27 -12.24
C ILE A 9 -4.73 -1.47 -10.97
N VAL A 10 -5.29 -0.26 -11.11
CA VAL A 10 -5.67 0.55 -9.94
C VAL A 10 -6.75 -0.16 -9.11
N TRP A 11 -7.76 -0.76 -9.75
CA TRP A 11 -8.77 -1.54 -9.03
C TRP A 11 -8.19 -2.77 -8.33
N ALA A 12 -7.25 -3.48 -8.97
CA ALA A 12 -6.54 -4.58 -8.34
C ALA A 12 -5.73 -4.10 -7.13
N ALA A 13 -5.04 -2.96 -7.23
CA ALA A 13 -4.32 -2.35 -6.11
C ALA A 13 -5.26 -1.97 -4.95
N ILE A 14 -6.46 -1.45 -5.24
CA ILE A 14 -7.49 -1.13 -4.24
C ILE A 14 -7.96 -2.42 -3.55
N GLY A 15 -8.32 -3.45 -4.30
CA GLY A 15 -8.75 -4.73 -3.76
C GLY A 15 -7.67 -5.37 -2.88
N TRP A 16 -6.43 -5.38 -3.36
CA TRP A 16 -5.29 -5.91 -2.60
C TRP A 16 -5.08 -5.14 -1.30
N THR A 17 -5.04 -3.80 -1.36
CA THR A 17 -4.90 -2.94 -0.17
C THR A 17 -6.04 -3.15 0.83
N SER A 18 -7.25 -3.41 0.35
CA SER A 18 -8.42 -3.65 1.20
C SER A 18 -8.24 -4.91 2.06
N LEU A 19 -7.58 -5.96 1.56
CA LEU A 19 -7.27 -7.15 2.34
C LEU A 19 -6.37 -6.81 3.54
N TYR A 20 -5.38 -5.94 3.35
CA TYR A 20 -4.56 -5.45 4.46
C TYR A 20 -5.37 -4.64 5.47
N VAL A 21 -6.25 -3.75 5.02
CA VAL A 21 -7.14 -2.98 5.91
C VAL A 21 -8.00 -3.91 6.75
N VAL A 22 -8.65 -4.89 6.13
CA VAL A 22 -9.47 -5.90 6.83
C VAL A 22 -8.63 -6.66 7.86
N SER A 23 -7.42 -7.10 7.48
CA SER A 23 -6.52 -7.75 8.43
C SER A 23 -6.17 -6.84 9.61
N LYS A 24 -5.97 -5.54 9.39
CA LYS A 24 -5.63 -4.61 10.48
C LYS A 24 -6.80 -4.29 11.38
N VAL A 25 -8.00 -4.14 10.82
CA VAL A 25 -9.24 -4.01 11.60
C VAL A 25 -9.45 -5.23 12.49
N HIS A 26 -9.30 -6.44 11.94
CA HIS A 26 -9.45 -7.68 12.71
C HIS A 26 -8.49 -7.73 13.90
N PHE A 27 -7.20 -7.45 13.70
CA PHE A 27 -6.21 -7.43 14.78
C PHE A 27 -6.44 -6.29 15.78
N ALA A 28 -6.98 -5.15 15.34
CA ALA A 28 -7.34 -4.05 16.22
C ALA A 28 -8.50 -4.42 17.15
N LEU A 29 -9.52 -5.08 16.63
CA LEU A 29 -10.67 -5.57 17.40
C LEU A 29 -10.26 -6.63 18.43
N GLU A 30 -9.28 -7.47 18.10
CA GLU A 30 -8.72 -8.46 19.02
C GLU A 30 -7.67 -7.89 19.99
N GLY A 31 -7.24 -6.64 19.82
CA GLY A 31 -6.17 -6.05 20.63
C GLY A 31 -4.82 -6.76 20.47
N ARG A 32 -4.57 -7.35 19.29
CA ARG A 32 -3.37 -8.17 19.01
C ARG A 32 -2.40 -7.45 18.07
N LEU A 33 -1.11 -7.65 18.31
CA LEU A 33 -0.06 -7.27 17.37
C LEU A 33 0.03 -8.27 16.22
N GLY A 34 0.58 -7.82 15.10
CA GLY A 34 0.85 -8.65 13.93
C GLY A 34 -0.04 -8.33 12.73
N VAL A 35 -0.07 -9.29 11.81
CA VAL A 35 -0.80 -9.25 10.54
C VAL A 35 -0.97 -10.68 10.03
N THR A 36 -2.02 -10.93 9.25
CA THR A 36 -2.26 -12.24 8.65
C THR A 36 -1.09 -12.68 7.77
N GLY A 37 -0.55 -13.88 8.01
CA GLY A 37 0.63 -14.40 7.30
C GLY A 37 1.96 -13.73 7.67
N GLY A 38 1.96 -12.84 8.66
CA GLY A 38 3.15 -12.14 9.17
C GLY A 38 4.04 -13.02 10.04
N PRO A 39 5.19 -12.48 10.49
CA PRO A 39 6.06 -13.17 11.43
C PRO A 39 5.34 -13.42 12.76
N ARG A 40 5.82 -14.41 13.53
CA ARG A 40 5.36 -14.64 14.89
C ARG A 40 5.70 -13.43 15.74
N VAL A 41 4.72 -12.97 16.51
CA VAL A 41 4.91 -11.87 17.47
C VAL A 41 5.28 -12.49 18.80
N ALA A 42 6.44 -12.13 19.32
CA ALA A 42 6.90 -12.60 20.62
C ALA A 42 6.21 -11.83 21.77
N PRO A 43 5.99 -12.42 22.95
CA PRO A 43 5.38 -11.72 24.10
C PRO A 43 6.12 -10.43 24.48
N GLU A 44 7.44 -10.39 24.27
CA GLU A 44 8.29 -9.25 24.61
C GLU A 44 7.96 -8.02 23.74
N GLU A 45 7.42 -8.21 22.53
CA GLU A 45 7.01 -7.12 21.65
C GLU A 45 5.81 -6.33 22.22
N TYR A 46 5.03 -6.93 23.12
CA TYR A 46 3.93 -6.28 23.81
C TYR A 46 4.40 -5.39 24.97
N LEU A 47 5.60 -5.59 25.51
CA LEU A 47 6.12 -4.82 26.65
C LEU A 47 6.27 -3.32 26.34
N GLY A 48 6.41 -2.98 25.05
CA GLY A 48 6.45 -1.59 24.60
C GLY A 48 5.07 -0.89 24.54
N TYR A 49 3.97 -1.59 24.82
CA TYR A 49 2.61 -1.07 24.69
C TYR A 49 1.89 -1.02 26.05
N GLY A 50 1.37 0.15 26.39
CA GLY A 50 0.42 0.32 27.49
C GLY A 50 -1.00 -0.17 27.15
N PRO A 51 -1.94 -0.11 28.12
CA PRO A 51 -3.32 -0.54 27.93
C PRO A 51 -3.97 0.10 26.69
N GLY A 52 -4.51 -0.73 25.80
CA GLY A 52 -5.20 -0.30 24.57
C GLY A 52 -4.28 0.23 23.44
N GLN A 53 -2.98 0.41 23.67
CA GLN A 53 -2.08 0.98 22.66
C GLN A 53 -1.84 0.04 21.46
N VAL A 54 -1.91 -1.27 21.66
CA VAL A 54 -1.84 -2.26 20.57
C VAL A 54 -3.00 -2.07 19.59
N ALA A 55 -4.23 -1.99 20.10
CA ALA A 55 -5.40 -1.77 19.28
C ALA A 55 -5.30 -0.44 18.53
N LEU A 56 -4.85 0.62 19.21
CA LEU A 56 -4.64 1.94 18.60
C LEU A 56 -3.61 1.89 17.45
N ALA A 57 -2.49 1.19 17.64
CA ALA A 57 -1.48 1.01 16.61
C ALA A 57 -2.04 0.26 15.39
N GLN A 58 -2.88 -0.76 15.61
CA GLN A 58 -3.52 -1.48 14.52
C GLN A 58 -4.58 -0.64 13.78
N TRP A 59 -5.32 0.21 14.49
CA TRP A 59 -6.19 1.21 13.88
C TRP A 59 -5.40 2.23 13.05
N GLY A 60 -4.23 2.67 13.52
CA GLY A 60 -3.34 3.52 12.74
C GLY A 60 -2.86 2.86 11.45
N ASN A 61 -2.58 1.56 11.48
CA ASN A 61 -2.24 0.78 10.29
C ASN A 61 -3.44 0.65 9.33
N ALA A 62 -4.65 0.43 9.85
CA ALA A 62 -5.88 0.38 9.05
C ALA A 62 -6.15 1.73 8.38
N ALA A 63 -6.04 2.83 9.12
CA ALA A 63 -6.18 4.19 8.59
C ALA A 63 -5.15 4.47 7.48
N SER A 64 -3.91 4.04 7.67
CA SER A 64 -2.86 4.15 6.63
C SER A 64 -3.26 3.41 5.34
N GLY A 65 -3.81 2.20 5.46
CA GLY A 65 -4.33 1.45 4.30
C GLY A 65 -5.49 2.16 3.61
N LEU A 66 -6.42 2.77 4.37
CA LEU A 66 -7.52 3.56 3.83
C LEU A 66 -7.04 4.82 3.09
N ILE A 67 -6.00 5.49 3.59
CA ILE A 67 -5.36 6.62 2.90
C ILE A 67 -4.78 6.16 1.56
N ILE A 68 -4.10 5.00 1.51
CA ILE A 68 -3.59 4.43 0.25
C ILE A 68 -4.74 4.16 -0.73
N ILE A 69 -5.85 3.59 -0.27
CA ILE A 69 -7.05 3.38 -1.10
C ILE A 69 -7.58 4.72 -1.64
N LEU A 70 -7.67 5.74 -0.80
CA LEU A 70 -8.11 7.08 -1.22
C LEU A 70 -7.20 7.65 -2.31
N LEU A 71 -5.87 7.54 -2.16
CA LEU A 71 -4.91 7.99 -3.17
C LEU A 71 -5.09 7.24 -4.50
N LEU A 72 -5.33 5.92 -4.44
CA LEU A 72 -5.61 5.11 -5.62
C LEU A 72 -6.92 5.54 -6.30
N VAL A 73 -7.99 5.77 -5.54
CA VAL A 73 -9.27 6.28 -6.06
C VAL A 73 -9.08 7.66 -6.69
N LEU A 74 -8.37 8.58 -6.04
CA LEU A 74 -8.06 9.90 -6.59
C LEU A 74 -7.25 9.82 -7.90
N SER A 75 -6.39 8.80 -8.05
CA SER A 75 -5.63 8.58 -9.29
C SER A 75 -6.48 8.15 -10.49
N LEU A 76 -7.74 7.73 -10.26
CA LEU A 76 -8.70 7.43 -11.32
C LEU A 76 -9.32 8.71 -11.90
N ALA A 77 -9.29 9.82 -11.17
CA ALA A 77 -9.88 11.09 -11.60
C ALA A 77 -8.96 11.85 -12.59
N PRO A 78 -9.53 12.64 -13.52
CA PRO A 78 -8.77 13.50 -14.41
C PRO A 78 -8.22 14.73 -13.66
N VAL A 79 -7.03 14.62 -13.07
CA VAL A 79 -6.38 15.72 -12.35
C VAL A 79 -5.66 16.66 -13.32
N ARG A 80 -6.28 17.82 -13.61
CA ARG A 80 -5.74 18.83 -14.55
C ARG A 80 -4.64 19.73 -13.97
N ARG A 81 -4.67 19.99 -12.67
CA ARG A 81 -3.70 20.88 -12.00
C ARG A 81 -2.35 20.17 -11.81
N ARG A 82 -1.27 20.75 -12.37
CA ARG A 82 0.09 20.17 -12.38
C ARG A 82 0.63 19.87 -10.98
N LEU A 83 0.39 20.76 -10.01
CA LEU A 83 0.84 20.58 -8.62
C LEU A 83 0.20 19.35 -7.97
N TRP A 84 -1.14 19.27 -7.98
CA TRP A 84 -1.88 18.13 -7.43
C TRP A 84 -1.49 16.81 -8.06
N ARG A 85 -1.27 16.80 -9.37
CA ARG A 85 -0.81 15.60 -10.08
C ARG A 85 0.59 15.16 -9.61
N ARG A 86 1.53 16.10 -9.44
CA ARG A 86 2.88 15.79 -8.95
C ARG A 86 2.83 15.26 -7.51
N MET A 87 2.05 15.90 -6.64
CA MET A 87 1.87 15.47 -5.26
C MET A 87 1.31 14.04 -5.18
N LEU A 88 0.23 13.76 -5.92
CA LEU A 88 -0.36 12.43 -5.94
C LEU A 88 0.61 11.37 -6.47
N LEU A 89 1.39 11.70 -7.51
CA LEU A 89 2.40 10.79 -8.04
C LEU A 89 3.51 10.49 -7.02
N VAL A 90 4.00 11.51 -6.31
CA VAL A 90 5.00 11.33 -5.24
C VAL A 90 4.44 10.45 -4.13
N LEU A 91 3.21 10.71 -3.67
CA LEU A 91 2.57 9.92 -2.62
C LEU A 91 2.42 8.45 -3.04
N LEU A 92 1.99 8.16 -4.27
CA LEU A 92 1.90 6.79 -4.77
C LEU A 92 3.26 6.08 -4.82
N TRP A 93 4.33 6.79 -5.19
CA TRP A 93 5.69 6.23 -5.16
C TRP A 93 6.21 6.00 -3.74
N VAL A 94 5.88 6.88 -2.79
CA VAL A 94 6.18 6.67 -1.36
C VAL A 94 5.48 5.40 -0.87
N CYS A 95 4.18 5.22 -1.16
CA CYS A 95 3.46 3.99 -0.81
C CYS A 95 4.09 2.75 -1.45
N THR A 96 4.54 2.85 -2.70
CA THR A 96 5.25 1.77 -3.41
C THR A 96 6.56 1.41 -2.69
N ALA A 97 7.35 2.41 -2.32
CA ALA A 97 8.61 2.22 -1.62
C ALA A 97 8.40 1.59 -0.23
N MET A 98 7.38 2.03 0.51
CA MET A 98 7.01 1.44 1.80
C MET A 98 6.63 -0.03 1.67
N ALA A 99 5.79 -0.38 0.69
CA ALA A 99 5.41 -1.77 0.42
C ALA A 99 6.64 -2.62 0.03
N ALA A 100 7.54 -2.08 -0.80
CA ALA A 100 8.78 -2.76 -1.17
C ALA A 100 9.72 -2.97 0.03
N ALA A 101 9.85 -1.98 0.92
CA ALA A 101 10.61 -2.13 2.16
C ALA A 101 9.99 -3.20 3.07
N GLY A 102 8.66 -3.23 3.19
CA GLY A 102 7.92 -4.29 3.88
C GLY A 102 8.19 -5.67 3.28
N ALA A 103 8.22 -5.78 1.94
CA ALA A 103 8.56 -7.03 1.25
C ALA A 103 9.97 -7.52 1.58
N VAL A 104 10.97 -6.64 1.51
CA VAL A 104 12.37 -6.96 1.83
C VAL A 104 12.50 -7.35 3.30
N GLY A 105 11.95 -6.56 4.22
CA GLY A 105 12.08 -6.80 5.66
C GLY A 105 11.42 -8.12 6.11
N MET A 106 10.25 -8.45 5.56
CA MET A 106 9.49 -9.64 5.93
C MET A 106 10.03 -10.90 5.26
N THR A 107 10.36 -10.83 3.97
CA THR A 107 10.95 -11.96 3.23
C THR A 107 12.37 -12.24 3.71
N GLY A 108 13.20 -11.20 3.83
CA GLY A 108 14.54 -11.31 4.40
C GLY A 108 14.47 -11.79 5.84
N GLY A 109 13.49 -11.31 6.62
CA GLY A 109 13.18 -11.85 7.94
C GLY A 109 12.92 -13.35 7.93
N ALA A 110 12.05 -13.83 7.05
CA ALA A 110 11.71 -15.25 6.99
C ALA A 110 12.85 -16.14 6.49
N LEU A 111 13.73 -15.62 5.63
CA LEU A 111 14.86 -16.37 5.07
C LEU A 111 16.07 -16.38 6.00
N LEU A 112 16.28 -15.30 6.74
CA LEU A 112 17.45 -15.11 7.61
C LEU A 112 17.15 -15.41 9.08
N SER A 113 15.89 -15.63 9.44
CA SER A 113 15.48 -15.98 10.80
C SER A 113 14.23 -16.85 10.81
N ASP A 114 14.10 -17.73 11.81
CA ASP A 114 12.95 -18.64 11.98
C ASP A 114 11.67 -17.95 12.47
N ARG A 115 11.62 -16.61 12.44
CA ARG A 115 10.45 -15.82 12.87
C ARG A 115 9.26 -15.91 11.92
N GLY A 116 9.44 -16.45 10.72
CA GLY A 116 8.40 -16.56 9.70
C GLY A 116 8.10 -15.23 8.99
N GLY A 117 6.91 -15.12 8.39
CA GLY A 117 6.46 -13.91 7.68
C GLY A 117 6.64 -13.92 6.16
N ALA A 118 7.06 -15.04 5.57
CA ALA A 118 7.28 -15.14 4.12
C ALA A 118 5.99 -14.88 3.31
N LEU A 119 4.83 -15.33 3.83
CA LEU A 119 3.52 -15.10 3.20
C LEU A 119 3.19 -13.61 3.15
N PHE A 120 3.36 -12.89 4.27
CA PHE A 120 3.17 -11.45 4.28
C PHE A 120 4.23 -10.70 3.47
N GLY A 121 5.46 -11.22 3.41
CA GLY A 121 6.50 -10.74 2.49
C GLY A 121 6.06 -10.81 1.03
N ALA A 122 5.56 -11.97 0.58
CA ALA A 122 5.01 -12.14 -0.76
C ALA A 122 3.81 -11.23 -1.01
N TYR A 123 2.92 -11.06 -0.02
CA TYR A 123 1.82 -10.10 -0.09
C TYR A 123 2.34 -8.67 -0.36
N CYS A 124 3.38 -8.24 0.36
CA CYS A 124 4.01 -6.94 0.18
C CYS A 124 4.70 -6.79 -1.18
N VAL A 125 5.28 -7.86 -1.75
CA VAL A 125 5.83 -7.84 -3.12
C VAL A 125 4.72 -7.53 -4.12
N VAL A 126 3.61 -8.28 -4.09
CA VAL A 126 2.47 -8.06 -4.98
C VAL A 126 1.92 -6.64 -4.79
N TRP A 127 1.82 -6.19 -3.54
CA TRP A 127 1.34 -4.86 -3.22
C TRP A 127 2.23 -3.76 -3.83
N ALA A 128 3.56 -3.87 -3.68
CA ALA A 128 4.52 -2.94 -4.26
C ALA A 128 4.43 -2.91 -5.79
N VAL A 129 4.31 -4.06 -6.44
CA VAL A 129 4.15 -4.13 -7.91
C VAL A 129 2.87 -3.44 -8.35
N LEU A 130 1.74 -3.72 -7.69
CA LEU A 130 0.45 -3.11 -8.04
C LEU A 130 0.47 -1.59 -7.84
N LEU A 131 1.03 -1.10 -6.73
CA LEU A 131 1.17 0.34 -6.47
C LEU A 131 2.09 1.02 -7.49
N GLY A 132 3.23 0.40 -7.81
CA GLY A 132 4.17 0.93 -8.82
C GLY A 132 3.54 0.97 -10.21
N LEU A 133 2.82 -0.08 -10.61
CA LEU A 133 2.11 -0.10 -11.89
C LEU A 133 0.96 0.92 -11.92
N ALA A 134 0.25 1.14 -10.81
CA ALA A 134 -0.75 2.19 -10.68
C ALA A 134 -0.13 3.60 -10.82
N ALA A 135 1.00 3.85 -10.15
CA ALA A 135 1.75 5.11 -10.26
C ALA A 135 2.21 5.37 -11.71
N LEU A 136 2.76 4.34 -12.37
CA LEU A 136 3.18 4.41 -13.78
C LEU A 136 1.99 4.67 -14.72
N ALA A 137 0.86 3.99 -14.50
CA ALA A 137 -0.36 4.21 -15.28
C ALA A 137 -0.86 5.66 -15.13
N PHE A 138 -0.87 6.19 -13.91
CA PHE A 138 -1.23 7.58 -13.63
C PHE A 138 -0.25 8.58 -14.27
N GLN A 139 1.06 8.32 -14.19
CA GLN A 139 2.09 9.15 -14.81
C GLN A 139 1.91 9.22 -16.34
N ARG A 140 1.64 8.10 -17.00
CA ARG A 140 1.47 8.02 -18.46
C ARG A 140 0.23 8.77 -18.96
N ARG A 141 -0.88 8.78 -18.21
CA ARG A 141 -2.11 9.49 -18.60
C ARG A 141 -1.93 11.00 -18.78
N GLY A 142 -1.10 11.63 -17.95
CA GLY A 142 -0.85 13.06 -18.06
C GLY A 142 0.36 13.44 -18.91
N ARG A 143 0.84 12.54 -19.79
CA ARG A 143 1.88 12.82 -20.79
C ARG A 143 1.33 12.93 -22.22
N VAL A 144 0.04 12.71 -22.44
CA VAL A 144 -0.58 12.94 -23.77
C VAL A 144 -0.42 14.43 -24.09
N PRO A 145 0.37 14.81 -25.11
CA PRO A 145 0.50 16.20 -25.52
C PRO A 145 -0.86 16.69 -26.01
N SER A 146 -1.24 17.91 -25.62
CA SER A 146 -2.19 18.69 -26.42
C SER A 146 -1.63 18.72 -27.83
N ALA A 147 -2.36 18.12 -28.78
CA ALA A 147 -2.05 18.24 -30.19
C ALA A 147 -1.87 19.73 -30.52
N GLN A 148 -0.85 20.01 -31.31
CA GLN A 148 -0.46 21.33 -31.79
C GLN A 148 -1.70 22.12 -32.23
N GLU A 149 -1.88 23.32 -31.68
CA GLU A 149 -2.73 24.33 -32.31
C GLU A 149 -2.03 24.73 -33.63
N PRO A 150 -2.69 24.60 -34.79
CA PRO A 150 -2.19 25.17 -36.02
C PRO A 150 -2.63 26.65 -36.07
N GLU A 151 -1.68 27.56 -35.94
CA GLU A 151 -1.73 28.89 -36.57
C GLU A 151 -0.35 29.26 -37.13
#